data_AF-A0A926PYR6-F1
#
_entry.id   AF-A0A926PYR6-F1
#
_cell.length_a   1.000
_cell.length_b   1.000
_cell.length_c   1.000
_cell.angle_alpha   90.00
_cell.angle_beta   90.00
_cell.angle_gamma   90.00
#
_symmetry.space_group_name_H-M   'P 1'
#
loop_
_entity.id
_entity.type
_entity.pdbx_description
1 polymer ?
#
loop_
_entity_poly.entity_id
_entity_poly.type
_entity_poly.pdbx_seq_one_letter_code
_entity_poly.pdbx_strand_id
1 'polypeptide(L)' 'MAASKRKPEIRVFVERDLDRLLKVLAGIKDTSLSGLVNEAIEFYLNHNTEVQNLIDRFNLEDLSNLED' A
#
# COMPACT_ATOMS: atom_id res chain seq x y z
N MET A 1 7.75 25.48 15.59
CA MET A 1 6.67 24.60 15.08
C MET A 1 7.22 23.20 15.05
N ALA A 2 6.65 22.28 15.84
CA ALA A 2 7.08 20.88 15.83
C ALA A 2 6.80 20.30 14.43
N ALA A 3 7.81 19.78 13.75
CA ALA A 3 7.65 19.10 12.49
C ALA A 3 6.74 17.88 12.73
N SER A 4 5.50 17.93 12.25
CA SER A 4 4.61 16.78 12.24
C SER A 4 5.36 15.63 11.57
N LYS A 5 5.66 14.56 12.32
CA LYS A 5 6.29 13.34 11.79
C LYS A 5 5.50 12.93 10.55
N ARG A 6 6.11 13.05 9.37
CA ARG A 6 5.47 12.63 8.13
C ARG A 6 5.17 11.13 8.26
N LYS A 7 3.98 10.72 7.83
CA LYS A 7 3.66 9.29 7.74
C LYS A 7 4.70 8.63 6.81
N PRO A 8 5.08 7.37 7.05
CA PRO A 8 5.91 6.62 6.12
C PRO A 8 5.31 6.66 4.70
N GLU A 9 6.14 6.88 3.69
CA GLU A 9 5.73 6.97 2.29
C GLU A 9 6.36 5.85 1.48
N ILE A 10 5.56 5.20 0.64
CA ILE A 10 6.03 4.23 -0.35
C ILE A 10 6.08 4.93 -1.72
N ARG A 11 7.24 4.90 -2.37
CA ARG A 11 7.40 5.41 -3.75
C ARG A 11 7.60 4.24 -4.70
N VAL A 12 6.78 4.20 -5.75
CA VAL A 12 6.80 3.13 -6.75
C VAL A 12 6.90 3.74 -8.14
N PHE A 13 7.68 3.10 -9.01
CA PHE A 13 7.75 3.45 -10.43
C PHE A 13 6.84 2.51 -11.20
N VAL A 14 6.00 3.09 -12.05
CA VAL A 14 5.06 2.36 -12.89
C VAL A 14 5.17 2.85 -14.33
N GLU A 15 4.73 2.02 -15.27
CA GLU A 15 4.65 2.42 -16.66
C GLU A 15 3.63 3.56 -16.86
N ARG A 16 3.86 4.36 -17.91
CA ARG A 16 3.07 5.57 -18.17
C ARG A 16 1.57 5.30 -18.30
N ASP A 17 1.20 4.19 -18.94
CA ASP A 17 -0.21 3.88 -19.17
C ASP A 17 -0.90 3.42 -17.89
N LEU A 18 -0.17 2.72 -17.00
CA LEU A 18 -0.68 2.35 -15.68
C LEU A 18 -0.87 3.59 -14.79
N ASP A 19 0.07 4.54 -14.77
CA ASP A 19 -0.09 5.81 -14.04
C ASP A 19 -1.36 6.56 -14.48
N ARG A 20 -1.60 6.64 -15.79
CA ARG A 20 -2.80 7.27 -16.34
C ARG A 20 -4.07 6.54 -15.93
N LEU A 21 -4.08 5.22 -16.04
CA LEU A 21 -5.22 4.41 -15.66
C LEU A 21 -5.58 4.62 -14.18
N LEU A 22 -4.60 4.55 -13.28
CA LEU A 22 -4.82 4.71 -11.84
C LEU A 22 -5.37 6.10 -11.49
N LYS A 23 -4.88 7.16 -12.15
CA LYS A 23 -5.41 8.53 -11.96
C LYS A 23 -6.85 8.66 -12.40
N VAL A 24 -7.21 8.07 -13.54
CA VAL A 24 -8.59 8.07 -14.03
C VAL A 24 -9.51 7.30 -13.08
N LEU A 25 -9.08 6.12 -12.62
CA LEU A 25 -9.84 5.32 -11.66
C LEU A 25 -10.04 6.06 -10.33
N ALA A 26 -9.00 6.71 -9.81
CA ALA A 26 -9.10 7.51 -8.60
C ALA A 26 -10.14 8.64 -8.76
N GLY A 27 -10.13 9.32 -9.91
CA GLY A 27 -11.14 10.34 -10.23
C GLY A 27 -12.56 9.80 -10.34
N ILE A 28 -12.75 8.62 -10.94
CA ILE A 28 -14.07 7.96 -11.03
C ILE A 28 -14.58 7.55 -9.65
N LYS A 29 -13.69 7.05 -8.78
CA LYS A 29 -14.04 6.61 -7.41
C LYS A 29 -14.11 7.76 -6.39
N ASP A 30 -13.94 9.01 -6.83
CA ASP A 30 -13.88 10.20 -5.95
C ASP A 30 -12.91 10.01 -4.77
N THR A 31 -11.73 9.46 -5.05
CA THR A 31 -10.68 9.20 -4.05
C THR A 31 -9.33 9.71 -4.53
N SER A 32 -8.38 9.84 -3.61
CA SER A 32 -7.00 10.15 -3.95
C SER A 32 -6.29 8.94 -4.55
N LEU A 33 -5.23 9.17 -5.33
CA LEU A 33 -4.37 8.07 -5.84
C LEU A 33 -3.81 7.23 -4.68
N SER A 34 -3.39 7.86 -3.58
CA SER A 34 -2.94 7.15 -2.38
C SER A 34 -4.06 6.32 -1.74
N GLY A 35 -5.29 6.83 -1.70
CA GLY A 35 -6.46 6.10 -1.21
C GLY A 35 -6.72 4.85 -2.05
N LEU A 36 -6.75 5.00 -3.37
CA LEU A 36 -6.91 3.88 -4.31
C LEU A 36 -5.82 2.81 -4.12
N VAL A 37 -4.56 3.23 -3.98
CA VAL A 37 -3.43 2.30 -3.79
C VAL A 37 -3.50 1.62 -2.42
N ASN A 38 -3.88 2.34 -1.36
CA ASN A 38 -4.06 1.74 -0.04
C ASN A 38 -5.16 0.67 -0.06
N GLU A 39 -6.30 0.93 -0.68
CA GLU A 39 -7.37 -0.06 -0.86
C GLU A 39 -6.86 -1.32 -1.60
N ALA A 40 -6.06 -1.13 -2.65
CA ALA A 40 -5.48 -2.24 -3.40
C ALA A 40 -4.48 -3.05 -2.57
N ILE A 41 -3.66 -2.39 -1.74
CA ILE A 41 -2.72 -3.06 -0.82
C ILE A 41 -3.50 -3.86 0.23
N GLU A 42 -4.51 -3.26 0.87
CA GLU A 42 -5.35 -3.95 1.85
C GLU A 42 -6.06 -5.16 1.22
N PHE A 43 -6.58 -5.00 0.01
CA PHE A 43 -7.19 -6.10 -0.72
C PHE A 43 -6.18 -7.23 -0.98
N TYR A 44 -4.98 -6.89 -1.46
CA TYR A 44 -3.92 -7.86 -1.73
C TYR A 44 -3.51 -8.64 -0.47
N LEU A 45 -3.30 -7.95 0.66
CA LEU A 45 -2.94 -8.57 1.93
C LEU A 45 -4.04 -9.50 2.47
N ASN A 46 -5.31 -9.15 2.25
CA ASN A 46 -6.45 -9.90 2.79
C ASN A 46 -6.95 -11.04 1.89
N HIS A 47 -6.67 -11.01 0.59
CA HIS A 47 -7.23 -11.96 -0.37
C HIS A 47 -6.18 -12.83 -1.08
N ASN A 48 -4.89 -12.50 -0.96
CA ASN A 48 -3.83 -13.35 -1.49
C ASN A 48 -3.38 -14.38 -0.45
N THR A 49 -3.84 -15.63 -0.62
CA THR A 49 -3.52 -16.75 0.28
C THR A 49 -2.02 -17.03 0.38
N GLU A 50 -1.26 -16.83 -0.70
CA GLU A 50 0.20 -17.00 -0.66
C GLU A 50 0.84 -15.98 0.29
N VAL A 51 0.42 -14.73 0.20
CA VAL A 51 0.92 -13.65 1.05
C VAL A 51 0.52 -13.88 2.50
N GLN A 52 -0.72 -14.28 2.77
CA GLN A 52 -1.17 -14.62 4.12
C GLN A 52 -0.35 -15.77 4.72
N ASN A 53 -0.14 -16.85 3.95
CA ASN A 53 0.68 -17.97 4.40
C ASN A 53 2.13 -17.54 4.71
N LEU A 54 2.68 -16.59 3.95
CA LEU A 54 4.01 -16.03 4.23
C LEU A 54 4.00 -15.21 5.53
N ILE A 55 3.00 -14.35 5.73
CA ILE A 55 2.84 -13.56 6.96
C ILE A 55 2.78 -14.50 8.17
N ASP A 56 1.94 -15.53 8.12
CA ASP A 56 1.76 -16.51 9.20
C ASP A 56 3.03 -17.31 9.45
N ARG A 57 3.64 -17.86 8.39
CA ARG A 57 4.81 -18.73 8.49
C ARG A 57 6.02 -18.01 9.07
N PHE A 58 6.16 -16.72 8.78
CA PHE A 58 7.28 -15.91 9.25
C PHE A 58 6.90 -15.02 10.46
N ASN A 59 5.69 -15.15 11.01
CA ASN A 59 5.17 -14.37 12.13
C ASN A 59 5.31 -12.85 11.92
N LEU A 60 4.98 -12.38 10.71
CA LEU A 60 5.16 -10.98 10.28
C LEU A 60 4.04 -10.05 10.78
N GLU A 61 3.15 -10.52 11.64
CA GLU A 61 2.11 -9.70 12.28
C GLU A 61 2.72 -8.73 13.31
N ASP A 62 3.83 -9.12 13.94
CA ASP A 62 4.57 -8.29 14.89
C ASP A 62 5.91 -7.83 14.28
N LEU A 63 5.83 -6.77 13.48
CA LEU A 63 7.00 -6.13 12.87
C LEU A 63 7.79 -5.25 13.86
N SER A 64 7.39 -5.18 15.13
CA SER A 64 8.05 -4.36 16.16
C SER A 64 9.49 -4.79 16.45
N ASN A 65 9.84 -6.03 16.11
CA ASN A 65 11.18 -6.59 16.27
C ASN A 65 12.03 -6.55 14.98
N LEU A 66 11.46 -6.05 13.88
CA LEU A 66 12.17 -5.78 12.64
C LEU A 66 12.62 -4.31 12.66
N GLU A 67 13.49 -3.95 13.59
CA GLU A 67 14.23 -2.69 13.53
C GLU A 67 15.44 -2.87 12.58
N ASP A 68 15.65 -1.89 11.69
CA ASP A 68 16.90 -1.67 10.95
C ASP A 68 18.05 -1.27 11.90
#